data_AF-A0A2J8PKA1-F1
#
_entry.id   AF-A0A2J8PKA1-F1
#
_cell.length_a   1.000
_cell.length_b   1.000
_cell.length_c   1.000
_cell.angle_alpha   90.00
_cell.angle_beta   90.00
_cell.angle_gamma   90.00
#
_symmetry.space_group_name_H-M   'P 1'
#
loop_
_entity.id
_entity.type
_entity.pdbx_description
1 polymer ?
#
loop_
_entity_poly.entity_id
_entity_poly.type
_entity_poly.pdbx_seq_one_letter_code
_entity_poly.pdbx_strand_id
1 'polypeptide(L)'
;MGSYYINRTFFFDVHPPLGKMLIGLAGYLSGYDGTFLFQKPGDKYEHHSYMGMRGFCAFLGSWLVPFAYLTVLDLSKSLSAALLTAALLTFDTGCLTLSQYILLDPILMFFIMAAMLSMVKYNSCADRPFSAPWWFW
;
A
#
# COMPACT_ATOMS: atom_id res chain seq x y z
N MET A 1 -0.69 16.52 4.16
CA MET A 1 -1.70 16.21 5.20
C MET A 1 -1.18 15.31 6.32
N GLY A 2 -0.21 14.40 6.10
CA GLY A 2 0.40 13.64 7.22
C GLY A 2 0.97 14.52 8.34
N SER A 3 1.42 15.73 8.00
CA SER A 3 1.93 16.75 8.92
C SER A 3 0.94 17.14 10.03
N TYR A 4 -0.38 17.12 9.77
CA TYR A 4 -1.39 17.46 10.78
C TYR A 4 -1.44 16.44 11.92
N TYR A 5 -1.15 15.16 11.63
CA TYR A 5 -1.08 14.12 12.66
C TYR A 5 0.17 14.28 13.53
N ILE A 6 1.31 14.62 12.93
CA ILE A 6 2.57 14.87 13.65
C ILE A 6 2.41 16.09 14.57
N ASN A 7 1.82 17.16 14.06
CA ASN A 7 1.59 18.40 14.82
C ASN A 7 0.41 18.33 15.80
N ARG A 8 -0.31 17.18 15.84
CA ARG A 8 -1.51 16.98 16.69
C ARG A 8 -2.60 18.04 16.49
N THR A 9 -2.71 18.54 15.27
CA THR A 9 -3.69 19.56 14.88
C THR A 9 -4.89 18.88 14.21
N PHE A 10 -6.09 19.20 14.67
CA PHE A 10 -7.31 18.69 14.04
C PHE A 10 -7.47 19.24 12.62
N PHE A 11 -7.91 18.39 11.70
CA PHE A 11 -8.26 18.75 10.33
C PHE A 11 -9.44 17.90 9.86
N PHE A 12 -10.20 18.41 8.89
CA PHE A 12 -11.32 17.70 8.27
C PHE A 12 -10.94 17.26 6.86
N ASP A 13 -11.29 16.03 6.51
CA ASP A 13 -11.03 15.45 5.19
C ASP A 13 -12.06 14.34 4.89
N VAL A 14 -12.33 14.13 3.61
CA VAL A 14 -13.31 13.17 3.10
C VAL A 14 -12.85 11.71 3.24
N HIS A 15 -11.54 11.44 3.21
CA HIS A 15 -11.03 10.06 3.26
C HIS A 15 -10.86 9.56 4.70
N PRO A 16 -11.10 8.26 4.96
CA PRO A 16 -10.79 7.62 6.23
C PRO A 16 -9.34 7.88 6.70
N PRO A 17 -9.10 7.93 8.01
CA PRO A 17 -7.85 8.45 8.56
C PRO A 17 -6.64 7.51 8.38
N LEU A 18 -6.86 6.18 8.29
CA LEU A 18 -5.81 5.17 8.38
C LEU A 18 -4.66 5.39 7.38
N GLY A 19 -4.96 5.63 6.10
CA GLY A 19 -3.91 5.84 5.09
C GLY A 19 -3.04 7.05 5.40
N LYS A 20 -3.64 8.15 5.85
CA LYS A 20 -2.90 9.37 6.21
C LYS A 20 -2.12 9.21 7.51
N MET A 21 -2.64 8.44 8.46
CA MET A 21 -1.92 8.07 9.69
C MET A 21 -0.68 7.24 9.37
N LEU A 22 -0.76 6.27 8.46
CA LEU A 22 0.40 5.47 8.02
C LEU A 22 1.46 6.32 7.32
N ILE A 23 1.05 7.25 6.45
CA ILE A 23 1.98 8.22 5.83
C ILE A 23 2.62 9.10 6.90
N GLY A 24 1.84 9.58 7.87
CA GLY A 24 2.35 10.35 9.02
C GLY A 24 3.36 9.56 9.86
N LEU A 25 3.08 8.27 10.11
CA LEU A 25 4.00 7.36 10.79
C LEU A 25 5.30 7.16 10.01
N ALA A 26 5.23 6.95 8.69
CA ALA A 26 6.41 6.83 7.83
C ALA A 26 7.24 8.13 7.82
N GLY A 27 6.57 9.29 7.84
CA GLY A 27 7.22 10.58 8.03
C GLY A 27 7.95 10.66 9.37
N TYR A 28 7.25 10.37 10.47
CA TYR A 28 7.82 10.40 11.81
C TYR A 28 9.04 9.49 11.96
N LEU A 29 8.96 8.25 11.46
CA LEU A 29 10.08 7.29 11.50
C LEU A 29 11.27 7.69 10.62
N SER A 30 11.06 8.54 9.61
CA SER A 30 12.12 9.04 8.72
C SER A 30 12.66 10.42 9.09
N GLY A 31 12.31 10.93 10.29
CA GLY A 31 12.79 12.20 10.81
C GLY A 31 12.11 13.43 10.18
N TYR A 32 10.86 13.30 9.73
CA TYR A 32 10.09 14.42 9.23
C TYR A 32 9.35 15.16 10.37
N ASP A 33 9.69 16.43 10.58
CA ASP A 33 9.20 17.24 11.71
C ASP A 33 7.78 17.83 11.53
N GLY A 34 7.07 17.52 10.45
CA GLY A 34 5.70 18.03 10.25
C GLY A 34 5.61 19.51 9.87
N THR A 35 6.72 20.20 9.64
CA THR A 35 6.77 21.65 9.34
C THR A 35 6.34 21.99 7.92
N PHE A 36 6.50 21.06 6.96
CA PHE A 36 6.13 21.31 5.56
C PHE A 36 4.64 21.08 5.31
N LEU A 37 3.90 22.13 5.00
CA LEU A 37 2.49 22.03 4.67
C LEU A 37 2.32 21.70 3.18
N PHE A 38 1.94 20.45 2.88
CA PHE A 38 1.59 20.00 1.52
C PHE A 38 0.27 20.63 1.05
N GLN A 39 0.27 21.93 0.71
CA GLN A 39 -0.93 22.68 0.29
C GLN A 39 -1.03 22.81 -1.23
N LYS A 40 0.08 23.09 -1.93
CA LYS A 40 0.06 23.30 -3.38
C LYS A 40 0.96 22.30 -4.10
N PRO A 41 0.48 21.67 -5.18
CA PRO A 41 1.33 20.91 -6.08
C PRO A 41 2.42 21.81 -6.67
N GLY A 42 3.66 21.34 -6.69
CA GLY A 42 4.81 22.07 -7.24
C GLY A 42 5.67 22.81 -6.20
N ASP A 43 5.25 22.87 -4.94
CA ASP A 43 6.07 23.41 -3.86
C ASP A 43 7.35 22.58 -3.70
N LYS A 44 8.50 23.26 -3.63
CA LYS A 44 9.80 22.60 -3.43
C LYS A 44 9.91 22.14 -1.98
N TYR A 45 10.41 20.92 -1.78
CA TYR A 45 10.55 20.30 -0.46
C TYR A 45 11.70 20.87 0.39
N GLU A 46 12.55 21.71 -0.18
CA GLU A 46 13.73 22.32 0.47
C GLU A 46 14.54 21.30 1.30
N HIS A 47 14.64 21.48 2.61
CA HIS A 47 15.40 20.62 3.52
C HIS A 47 14.55 19.54 4.21
N HIS A 48 13.29 19.36 3.82
CA HIS A 48 12.39 18.42 4.49
C HIS A 48 12.55 16.98 3.97
N SER A 49 12.70 16.03 4.91
CA SER A 49 12.79 14.60 4.60
C SER A 49 11.44 14.05 4.09
N TYR A 50 11.25 14.03 2.76
CA TYR A 50 10.07 13.44 2.13
C TYR A 50 10.30 12.01 1.59
N MET A 51 11.58 11.60 1.54
CA MET A 51 12.00 10.32 0.96
C MET A 51 11.44 9.12 1.72
N GLY A 52 11.31 9.19 3.04
CA GLY A 52 10.73 8.10 3.83
C GLY A 52 9.26 7.84 3.53
N MET A 53 8.46 8.92 3.40
CA MET A 53 7.05 8.81 3.01
C MET A 53 6.89 8.24 1.60
N ARG A 54 7.71 8.68 0.64
CA ARG A 54 7.71 8.11 -0.73
C ARG A 54 8.16 6.65 -0.75
N GLY A 55 9.24 6.35 -0.02
CA GLY A 55 9.76 4.99 0.10
C GLY A 55 8.72 4.03 0.68
N PHE A 56 7.93 4.49 1.65
CA PHE A 56 6.83 3.71 2.21
C PHE A 56 5.71 3.43 1.19
N CYS A 57 5.26 4.45 0.45
CA CYS A 57 4.27 4.27 -0.63
C CYS A 57 4.79 3.32 -1.73
N ALA A 58 6.05 3.49 -2.15
CA ALA A 58 6.67 2.64 -3.15
C ALA A 58 6.85 1.21 -2.66
N PHE A 59 7.20 1.02 -1.38
CA PHE A 59 7.29 -0.29 -0.75
C PHE A 59 5.94 -1.00 -0.79
N LEU A 60 4.86 -0.37 -0.30
CA LEU A 60 3.52 -0.97 -0.35
C LEU A 60 3.03 -1.21 -1.79
N GLY A 61 3.30 -0.29 -2.70
CA GLY A 61 2.99 -0.45 -4.12
C GLY A 61 3.73 -1.62 -4.78
N SER A 62 4.97 -1.90 -4.38
CA SER A 62 5.74 -3.03 -4.90
C SER A 62 5.15 -4.40 -4.49
N TRP A 63 4.47 -4.47 -3.34
CA TRP A 63 3.80 -5.69 -2.85
C TRP A 63 2.56 -6.09 -3.65
N LEU A 64 2.02 -5.17 -4.48
CA LEU A 64 0.91 -5.49 -5.38
C LEU A 64 1.27 -6.62 -6.35
N VAL A 65 2.52 -6.66 -6.83
CA VAL A 65 2.99 -7.66 -7.79
C VAL A 65 3.05 -9.07 -7.17
N PRO A 66 3.73 -9.30 -6.03
CA PRO A 66 3.67 -10.59 -5.32
C PRO A 66 2.25 -11.04 -4.97
N PHE A 67 1.39 -10.13 -4.48
CA PHE A 67 0.01 -10.49 -4.13
C PHE A 67 -0.81 -10.90 -5.34
N ALA A 68 -0.68 -10.18 -6.47
CA ALA A 68 -1.33 -10.56 -7.72
C ALA A 68 -0.86 -11.94 -8.21
N TYR A 69 0.46 -12.17 -8.18
CA TYR A 69 1.05 -13.46 -8.55
C TYR A 69 0.48 -14.61 -7.71
N LEU A 70 0.49 -14.49 -6.38
CA LEU A 70 0.01 -15.54 -5.48
C LEU A 70 -1.49 -15.78 -5.64
N THR A 71 -2.28 -14.72 -5.79
CA THR A 71 -3.73 -14.80 -5.99
C THR A 71 -4.07 -15.58 -7.26
N VAL A 72 -3.41 -15.25 -8.39
CA VAL A 72 -3.64 -15.95 -9.67
C VAL A 72 -3.09 -17.37 -9.61
N LEU A 73 -1.96 -17.60 -8.95
CA LEU A 73 -1.41 -18.94 -8.78
C LEU A 73 -2.38 -19.86 -8.02
N ASP A 74 -2.96 -19.37 -6.93
CA ASP A 74 -3.89 -20.17 -6.14
C ASP A 74 -5.21 -20.44 -6.87
N LEU A 75 -5.71 -19.49 -7.66
CA LEU A 75 -6.96 -19.64 -8.42
C LEU A 75 -6.79 -20.50 -9.68
N SER A 76 -5.76 -20.24 -10.48
CA SER A 76 -5.56 -20.91 -11.78
C SER A 76 -4.76 -22.20 -11.69
N LYS A 77 -4.01 -22.40 -10.59
CA LYS A 77 -3.02 -23.47 -10.42
C LYS A 77 -1.97 -23.54 -11.54
N SER A 78 -1.79 -22.45 -12.30
CA SER A 78 -0.87 -22.38 -13.43
C SER A 78 0.22 -21.35 -13.19
N LEU A 79 1.48 -21.80 -13.28
CA LEU A 79 2.65 -20.93 -13.14
C LEU A 79 2.74 -19.90 -14.28
N SER A 80 2.37 -20.29 -15.50
CA SER A 80 2.44 -19.38 -16.66
C SER A 80 1.44 -18.23 -16.54
N ALA A 81 0.22 -18.52 -16.08
CA ALA A 81 -0.79 -17.50 -15.84
C ALA A 81 -0.35 -16.52 -14.74
N ALA A 82 0.18 -17.04 -13.62
CA ALA A 82 0.66 -16.21 -12.52
C ALA A 82 1.84 -15.32 -12.94
N LEU A 83 2.81 -15.86 -13.69
CA LEU A 83 3.94 -15.08 -14.22
C LEU A 83 3.49 -14.00 -15.20
N LEU A 84 2.53 -14.30 -16.07
CA LEU A 84 1.98 -13.33 -17.00
C LEU A 84 1.31 -12.18 -16.24
N THR A 85 0.50 -12.46 -15.21
CA THR A 85 -0.13 -11.42 -14.38
C THR A 85 0.91 -10.56 -13.67
N ALA A 86 1.94 -11.16 -13.08
CA ALA A 86 3.01 -10.42 -12.43
C ALA A 86 3.77 -9.51 -13.41
N ALA A 87 4.06 -10.01 -14.62
CA ALA A 87 4.70 -9.22 -15.67
C ALA A 87 3.82 -8.04 -16.10
N LEU A 88 2.53 -8.27 -16.36
CA LEU A 88 1.59 -7.22 -16.75
C LEU A 88 1.51 -6.11 -15.70
N LEU A 89 1.45 -6.45 -14.42
CA LEU A 89 1.37 -5.46 -13.35
C LEU A 89 2.71 -4.73 -13.12
N THR A 90 3.84 -5.42 -13.31
CA THR A 90 5.18 -4.82 -13.20
C THR A 90 5.43 -3.77 -14.29
N PHE A 91 4.95 -4.03 -15.50
CA PHE A 91 5.10 -3.12 -16.65
C PHE A 91 3.92 -2.13 -16.80
N ASP A 92 2.97 -2.13 -15.87
CA ASP A 92 1.89 -1.15 -15.86
C ASP A 92 2.40 0.21 -15.34
N THR A 93 2.54 1.15 -16.28
CA THR A 93 2.91 2.54 -15.99
C THR A 93 1.94 3.24 -15.05
N GLY A 94 0.65 2.88 -15.03
CA GLY A 94 -0.33 3.44 -14.10
C GLY A 94 -0.02 3.07 -12.65
N CYS A 95 0.21 1.79 -12.38
CA CYS A 95 0.59 1.32 -11.04
C CYS A 95 1.93 1.92 -10.58
N LEU A 96 2.92 2.03 -11.48
CA LEU A 96 4.23 2.62 -11.16
C LEU A 96 4.13 4.13 -10.86
N THR A 97 3.28 4.86 -11.59
CA THR A 97 3.08 6.30 -11.36
C THR A 97 2.34 6.56 -10.06
N LEU A 98 1.33 5.77 -9.70
CA LEU A 98 0.63 5.93 -8.42
C LEU A 98 1.53 5.58 -7.22
N SER A 99 2.37 4.55 -7.34
CA SER A 99 3.17 4.02 -6.23
C SER A 99 4.37 4.88 -5.84
N GLN A 100 4.93 5.68 -6.76
CA GLN A 100 6.15 6.47 -6.49
C GLN A 100 5.90 7.78 -5.73
N TYR A 101 4.66 8.23 -5.66
CA TYR A 101 4.28 9.48 -5.01
C TYR A 101 3.64 9.22 -3.64
N ILE A 102 3.58 10.27 -2.81
CA ILE A 102 2.95 10.21 -1.47
C ILE A 102 1.43 10.31 -1.64
N LEU A 103 0.82 9.27 -2.21
CA LEU A 103 -0.62 9.14 -2.39
C LEU A 103 -1.20 8.10 -1.42
N LEU A 104 -2.52 8.15 -1.26
CA LEU A 104 -3.28 7.18 -0.48
C LEU A 104 -3.55 5.89 -1.28
N ASP A 105 -3.53 5.98 -2.60
CA ASP A 105 -3.84 4.87 -3.52
C ASP A 105 -2.93 3.64 -3.34
N PRO A 106 -1.60 3.76 -3.18
CA PRO A 106 -0.74 2.57 -2.98
C PRO A 106 -1.09 1.81 -1.70
N ILE A 107 -1.48 2.53 -0.65
CA ILE A 107 -1.90 1.95 0.63
C ILE A 107 -3.25 1.24 0.46
N LEU A 108 -4.20 1.91 -0.21
CA LEU A 108 -5.51 1.34 -0.48
C LEU A 108 -5.39 0.07 -1.32
N MET A 109 -4.65 0.12 -2.44
CA MET A 109 -4.43 -1.03 -3.31
C MET A 109 -3.75 -2.17 -2.56
N PHE A 110 -2.77 -1.88 -1.70
CA PHE A 110 -2.11 -2.90 -0.88
C PHE A 110 -3.12 -3.67 -0.02
N PHE A 111 -4.00 -2.97 0.71
CA PHE A 111 -5.00 -3.62 1.56
C PHE A 111 -6.09 -4.34 0.76
N ILE A 112 -6.47 -3.84 -0.41
CA ILE A 112 -7.43 -4.54 -1.30
C ILE A 112 -6.81 -5.85 -1.80
N MET A 113 -5.57 -5.83 -2.27
CA MET A 113 -4.88 -7.02 -2.78
C MET A 113 -4.60 -8.03 -1.66
N ALA A 114 -4.22 -7.55 -0.47
CA ALA A 114 -4.05 -8.38 0.71
C ALA A 114 -5.37 -9.06 1.12
N ALA A 115 -6.48 -8.32 1.16
CA ALA A 115 -7.80 -8.86 1.48
C ALA A 115 -8.24 -9.92 0.46
N MET A 116 -8.00 -9.67 -0.83
CA MET A 116 -8.29 -10.64 -1.89
C MET A 116 -7.45 -11.92 -1.73
N LEU A 117 -6.14 -11.78 -1.47
CA LEU A 117 -5.26 -12.92 -1.25
C LEU A 117 -5.69 -13.73 -0.02
N SER A 118 -5.99 -13.06 1.11
CA SER A 118 -6.51 -13.73 2.31
C SER A 118 -7.79 -14.50 2.02
N MET A 119 -8.74 -13.90 1.29
CA MET A 119 -9.98 -14.58 0.90
C MET A 119 -9.72 -15.84 0.06
N VAL A 120 -8.79 -15.78 -0.91
CA VAL A 120 -8.42 -16.93 -1.74
C VAL A 120 -7.72 -18.02 -0.91
N LYS A 121 -6.85 -17.65 0.03
CA LYS A 121 -6.16 -18.58 0.94
C LYS A 121 -7.11 -19.24 1.93
N TYR A 122 -8.03 -18.47 2.50
CA TYR A 122 -9.10 -18.95 3.36
C TYR A 122 -9.95 -19.99 2.62
N ASN A 123 -10.39 -19.68 1.40
CA ASN A 123 -11.17 -20.63 0.59
C ASN A 123 -10.37 -21.88 0.20
N SER A 124 -9.07 -21.75 -0.03
CA SER A 124 -8.17 -22.90 -0.28
C SER A 124 -8.04 -23.81 0.95
N CYS A 125 -8.35 -23.31 2.15
CA CYS A 125 -8.35 -24.08 3.40
C CYS A 125 -9.76 -24.61 3.77
N ALA A 126 -10.76 -24.46 2.90
CA ALA A 126 -12.13 -24.89 3.17
C ALA A 126 -12.26 -26.39 3.47
N ASP A 127 -11.35 -27.21 2.94
CA ASP A 127 -11.31 -28.66 3.20
C ASP A 127 -10.87 -29.01 4.63
N ARG A 128 -10.30 -28.05 5.38
CA ARG A 128 -9.78 -28.24 6.76
C ARG A 128 -10.29 -27.14 7.69
N PRO A 129 -11.62 -27.09 7.96
CA PRO A 129 -12.20 -26.07 8.80
C PRO A 129 -11.63 -26.12 10.23
N PHE A 130 -11.57 -24.96 10.89
CA PHE A 130 -11.04 -24.77 12.26
C PHE A 130 -9.57 -25.14 12.49
N SER A 131 -8.81 -25.39 11.42
CA SER A 131 -7.37 -25.57 11.54
C SER A 131 -6.66 -24.23 11.81
N ALA A 132 -5.45 -24.27 12.37
CA ALA A 132 -4.63 -23.07 12.56
C ALA A 132 -4.47 -22.20 11.29
N PRO A 133 -4.19 -22.75 10.08
CA PRO A 133 -4.14 -21.94 8.87
C PRO A 133 -5.51 -21.36 8.48
N TRP A 134 -6.62 -22.05 8.76
CA TRP A 134 -7.96 -21.53 8.47
C TRP A 134 -8.31 -20.31 9.34
N TRP A 135 -7.85 -20.26 10.59
CA TRP A 135 -8.02 -19.08 11.45
C TRP A 135 -7.06 -17.94 11.13
N PHE A 136 -5.90 -18.25 10.55
CA PHE A 136 -4.90 -17.26 10.18
C PHE A 136 -5.27 -16.50 8.91
N TRP A 137 -5.85 -17.18 7.92
CA TRP A 137 -6.26 -16.62 6.63
C TRP A 137 -7.69 -16.09 6.66
#